data_AF-A0A7C1SN25-F1
#
_entry.id   AF-A0A7C1SN25-F1
#
_cell.length_a   1.000
_cell.length_b   1.000
_cell.length_c   1.000
_cell.angle_alpha   90.00
_cell.angle_beta   90.00
_cell.angle_gamma   90.00
#
_symmetry.space_group_name_H-M   'P 1'
#
loop_
_entity.id
_entity.type
_entity.pdbx_description
1 polymer ?
#
loop_
_entity_poly.entity_id
_entity_poly.type
_entity_poly.pdbx_seq_one_letter_code
_entity_poly.pdbx_strand_id
1 'polypeptide(L)'
;HLMQSALREVLGNAVEQAGSDITVERTRFDFTFDRKLTDEEIKAVEDLVNKAIKNDLKVEQEEMAYQDAIGTGALHFAKEKYPAKVKVYTMGTFSKELCGGPHVSHTKEIGKFKIAKQESVAAGVRRIRGIIESA
;
A
#
# COMPACT_ATOMS: atom_id res chain seq x y z
N HIS A 1 -0.57 0.45 2.04
CA HIS A 1 -1.53 1.54 1.71
C HIS A 1 -1.51 1.92 0.25
N LEU A 2 -1.01 3.09 -0.18
CA LEU A 2 -1.25 3.59 -1.56
C LEU A 2 -0.78 2.63 -2.66
N MET A 3 0.37 2.00 -2.48
CA MET A 3 0.87 0.99 -3.43
C MET A 3 -0.02 -0.27 -3.47
N GLN A 4 -0.52 -0.75 -2.33
CA GLN A 4 -1.41 -1.91 -2.28
C GLN A 4 -2.71 -1.61 -3.02
N SER A 5 -3.31 -0.43 -2.80
CA SER A 5 -4.49 0.02 -3.55
C SER A 5 -4.22 0.11 -5.04
N ALA A 6 -3.13 0.79 -5.44
CA ALA A 6 -2.77 0.95 -6.84
C ALA A 6 -2.49 -0.40 -7.55
N LEU A 7 -1.78 -1.31 -6.89
CA LEU A 7 -1.54 -2.65 -7.44
C LEU A 7 -2.84 -3.44 -7.61
N ARG A 8 -3.77 -3.37 -6.65
CA ARG A 8 -5.08 -4.03 -6.78
C ARG A 8 -5.94 -3.42 -7.88
N GLU A 9 -5.85 -2.10 -8.08
CA GLU A 9 -6.58 -1.41 -9.16
C GLU A 9 -6.04 -1.81 -10.54
N VAL A 10 -4.71 -1.91 -10.69
CA VAL A 10 -4.06 -2.23 -11.98
C VAL A 10 -4.09 -3.72 -12.29
N LEU A 11 -3.85 -4.57 -11.29
CA LEU A 11 -3.60 -6.01 -11.47
C LEU A 11 -4.76 -6.89 -10.99
N GLY A 12 -5.74 -6.30 -10.32
CA GLY A 12 -6.91 -6.98 -9.76
C GLY A 12 -6.82 -7.30 -8.27
N ASN A 13 -7.98 -7.62 -7.69
CA ASN A 13 -8.16 -7.81 -6.25
C ASN A 13 -7.47 -9.05 -5.66
N ALA A 14 -6.96 -9.96 -6.50
CA ALA A 14 -6.20 -11.12 -6.05
C ALA A 14 -4.79 -10.77 -5.57
N VAL A 15 -4.33 -9.53 -5.81
CA VAL A 15 -3.05 -9.05 -5.29
C VAL A 15 -3.17 -8.80 -3.78
N GLU A 16 -2.33 -9.50 -3.03
CA GLU A 16 -2.22 -9.45 -1.59
C GLU A 16 -0.78 -9.12 -1.19
N GLN A 17 -0.64 -8.39 -0.08
CA GLN A 17 0.68 -8.13 0.50
C GLN A 17 1.29 -9.42 1.02
N ALA A 18 2.51 -9.71 0.55
CA ALA A 18 3.34 -10.81 1.03
C ALA A 18 4.42 -10.34 2.01
N GLY A 19 4.70 -9.04 2.08
CA GLY A 19 5.67 -8.44 2.98
C GLY A 19 5.89 -6.96 2.69
N SER A 20 6.31 -6.18 3.68
CA SER A 20 6.61 -4.76 3.52
C SER A 20 7.77 -4.36 4.43
N ASP A 21 8.47 -3.29 4.07
CA ASP A 21 9.57 -2.67 4.82
C ASP A 21 9.71 -1.21 4.37
N ILE A 22 10.07 -0.34 5.29
CA ILE A 22 10.31 1.08 5.04
C ILE A 22 11.58 1.49 5.76
N THR A 23 12.48 2.14 5.03
CA THR A 23 13.65 2.83 5.58
C THR A 23 13.62 4.29 5.15
N VAL A 24 14.55 5.10 5.67
CA VAL A 24 14.69 6.51 5.27
C VAL A 24 14.99 6.69 3.77
N GLU A 25 15.51 5.66 3.10
CA GLU A 25 15.94 5.74 1.69
C GLU A 25 14.89 5.17 0.73
N ARG A 26 14.02 4.26 1.19
CA ARG A 26 13.18 3.44 0.31
C ARG A 26 12.03 2.79 1.03
N THR A 27 11.02 2.40 0.26
CA THR A 27 10.04 1.39 0.64
C THR A 27 10.24 0.12 -0.17
N ARG A 28 10.04 -1.03 0.46
CA ARG A 28 10.03 -2.36 -0.15
C ARG A 28 8.64 -2.95 0.05
N PHE A 29 8.05 -3.45 -1.03
CA PHE A 29 6.74 -4.05 -0.99
C PHE A 29 6.70 -5.32 -1.81
N ASP A 30 6.29 -6.39 -1.15
CA ASP A 30 6.18 -7.73 -1.71
C ASP A 30 4.71 -8.07 -1.84
N PHE A 31 4.31 -8.63 -2.97
CA PHE A 31 2.91 -8.92 -3.27
C PHE A 31 2.76 -10.19 -4.10
N THR A 32 1.59 -10.82 -4.00
CA THR A 32 1.25 -12.02 -4.75
C THR A 32 1.01 -11.70 -6.22
N PHE A 33 1.89 -12.19 -7.10
CA PHE A 33 1.77 -12.05 -8.55
C PHE A 33 2.74 -12.99 -9.27
N ASP A 34 2.32 -13.62 -10.36
CA ASP A 34 3.07 -14.72 -10.97
C ASP A 34 4.08 -14.29 -12.04
N ARG A 35 4.00 -13.05 -12.52
CA ARG A 35 4.87 -12.55 -13.59
C ARG A 35 5.50 -11.21 -13.26
N LYS A 36 6.48 -10.82 -14.09
CA LYS A 36 7.03 -9.46 -14.08
C LYS A 36 5.93 -8.46 -14.45
N LEU A 37 5.93 -7.29 -13.80
CA LEU A 37 5.08 -6.18 -14.24
C LEU A 37 5.58 -5.66 -15.58
N THR A 38 4.66 -5.30 -16.48
CA THR A 38 5.01 -4.58 -17.70
C THR A 38 5.36 -3.12 -17.37
N ASP A 39 6.01 -2.43 -18.29
CA ASP A 39 6.39 -1.03 -18.07
C ASP A 39 5.14 -0.13 -17.98
N GLU A 40 4.07 -0.48 -18.70
CA GLU A 40 2.77 0.18 -18.62
C GLU A 40 2.12 -0.03 -17.25
N GLU A 41 2.19 -1.23 -16.68
CA GLU A 41 1.66 -1.52 -15.34
C GLU A 41 2.45 -0.79 -14.25
N ILE A 42 3.78 -0.77 -14.35
CA ILE A 42 4.63 0.02 -13.44
C ILE A 42 4.21 1.49 -13.50
N LYS A 43 4.09 2.04 -14.72
CA LYS A 43 3.68 3.42 -14.92
C LYS A 43 2.29 3.70 -14.37
N ALA A 44 1.32 2.80 -14.59
CA ALA A 44 -0.02 2.95 -14.06
C ALA A 44 -0.04 2.95 -12.52
N VAL A 45 0.73 2.07 -11.88
CA VAL A 45 0.87 2.04 -10.41
C VAL A 45 1.49 3.34 -9.90
N GLU A 46 2.58 3.82 -10.51
CA GLU A 46 3.19 5.10 -10.15
C GLU A 46 2.23 6.27 -10.31
N ASP A 47 1.50 6.34 -11.44
CA ASP A 47 0.57 7.42 -11.73
C ASP A 47 -0.59 7.44 -10.72
N LEU A 48 -1.13 6.28 -10.33
CA LEU A 48 -2.18 6.17 -9.32
C LEU A 48 -1.70 6.60 -7.92
N VAL A 49 -0.52 6.13 -7.50
CA VAL A 49 0.05 6.53 -6.20
C VAL A 49 0.29 8.04 -6.19
N ASN A 50 0.93 8.58 -7.22
CA ASN A 50 1.20 10.02 -7.30
C ASN A 50 -0.08 10.85 -7.43
N LYS A 51 -1.13 10.34 -8.07
CA LYS A 51 -2.45 10.98 -8.10
C LYS A 51 -3.06 11.05 -6.71
N ALA A 52 -3.01 9.97 -5.94
CA ALA A 52 -3.49 9.95 -4.56
C ALA A 52 -2.71 10.90 -3.64
N ILE A 53 -1.39 11.01 -3.84
CA ILE A 53 -0.54 12.00 -3.16
C ILE A 53 -0.95 13.42 -3.56
N LYS A 54 -1.06 13.70 -4.86
CA LYS A 54 -1.40 15.03 -5.39
C LYS A 54 -2.78 15.51 -4.92
N ASN A 55 -3.72 14.58 -4.73
CA ASN A 55 -5.06 14.87 -4.23
C ASN A 55 -5.11 15.23 -2.74
N ASP A 56 -3.98 15.14 -2.02
CA ASP A 56 -3.86 15.59 -0.63
C ASP A 56 -4.93 15.00 0.30
N LEU A 57 -5.09 13.67 0.20
CA LEU A 57 -6.09 12.95 0.97
C LEU A 57 -5.71 12.99 2.44
N LYS A 58 -6.65 13.44 3.28
CA LYS A 58 -6.53 13.32 4.73
C LYS A 58 -6.40 11.84 5.11
N VAL A 59 -5.44 11.54 5.98
CA VAL A 59 -5.25 10.22 6.57
C VAL A 59 -6.04 10.15 7.86
N GLU A 60 -7.17 9.45 7.81
CA GLU A 60 -8.05 9.26 8.97
C GLU A 60 -7.67 7.99 9.71
N GLN A 61 -7.59 8.08 11.04
CA GLN A 61 -7.27 6.97 11.91
C GLN A 61 -8.41 6.75 12.90
N GLU A 62 -8.93 5.53 12.90
CA GLU A 62 -9.97 5.11 13.85
C GLU A 62 -9.49 3.87 14.60
N GLU A 63 -9.78 3.77 15.89
CA GLU A 63 -9.53 2.57 16.68
C GLU A 63 -10.86 1.89 16.98
N MET A 64 -10.98 0.62 16.60
CA MET A 64 -12.23 -0.14 16.74
C MET A 64 -11.95 -1.62 16.99
N ALA A 65 -13.00 -2.39 17.30
CA ALA A 65 -12.85 -3.83 17.45
C ALA A 65 -12.46 -4.46 16.10
N TYR A 66 -11.64 -5.52 16.14
CA TYR A 66 -11.19 -6.20 14.92
C TYR A 66 -12.36 -6.62 14.02
N GLN A 67 -13.42 -7.19 14.60
CA GLN A 67 -14.60 -7.61 13.83
C GLN A 67 -15.31 -6.44 13.14
N ASP A 68 -15.43 -5.30 13.83
CA ASP A 68 -16.02 -4.08 13.25
C ASP A 68 -15.15 -3.56 12.10
N ALA A 69 -13.82 -3.55 12.29
CA ALA A 69 -12.87 -3.13 11.27
C ALA A 69 -13.01 -3.94 9.98
N ILE A 70 -13.11 -5.27 10.09
CA ILE A 70 -13.36 -6.16 8.94
C ILE A 70 -14.71 -5.83 8.29
N GLY A 71 -15.75 -5.57 9.09
CA GLY A 71 -17.07 -5.15 8.60
C GLY A 71 -17.06 -3.86 7.76
N THR A 72 -16.08 -2.97 7.97
CA THR A 72 -15.92 -1.73 7.17
C THR A 72 -15.32 -1.95 5.79
N GLY A 73 -14.95 -3.19 5.44
CA GLY A 73 -14.23 -3.53 4.21
C GLY A 73 -12.75 -3.15 4.22
N ALA A 74 -12.19 -2.87 5.41
CA ALA A 74 -10.77 -2.56 5.54
C ALA A 74 -9.92 -3.79 5.16
N LEU A 75 -8.89 -3.56 4.35
CA LEU A 75 -7.94 -4.60 4.01
C LEU A 75 -7.19 -5.04 5.27
N HIS A 76 -7.07 -6.35 5.44
CA HIS A 76 -6.28 -6.99 6.48
C HIS A 76 -5.44 -8.09 5.84
N PHE A 77 -4.32 -8.43 6.46
CA PHE A 77 -3.42 -9.43 5.91
C PHE A 77 -3.52 -10.71 6.71
N ALA A 78 -3.92 -11.80 6.05
CA ALA A 78 -4.19 -13.08 6.72
C ALA A 78 -3.00 -13.66 7.49
N LYS A 79 -1.77 -13.27 7.13
CA LYS A 79 -0.54 -13.70 7.80
C LYS A 79 -0.25 -12.94 9.11
N GLU A 80 -0.98 -11.87 9.38
CA GLU A 80 -0.80 -11.07 10.60
C GLU A 80 -1.76 -11.51 11.70
N LYS A 81 -1.29 -11.45 12.95
CA LYS A 81 -2.12 -11.65 14.13
C LYS A 81 -2.58 -10.29 14.62
N TYR A 82 -3.87 -10.03 14.53
CA TYR A 82 -4.45 -8.77 14.99
C TYR A 82 -4.93 -8.88 16.45
N PRO A 83 -4.69 -7.85 17.28
CA PRO A 83 -5.28 -7.74 18.62
C PRO A 83 -6.80 -7.48 18.56
N ALA A 84 -7.48 -7.54 19.71
CA ALA A 84 -8.93 -7.33 19.80
C ALA A 84 -9.37 -5.94 19.34
N LYS A 85 -8.54 -4.91 19.58
CA LYS A 85 -8.71 -3.55 19.07
C LYS A 85 -7.62 -3.27 18.04
N VAL A 86 -8.00 -2.74 16.90
CA VAL A 86 -7.10 -2.43 15.78
C VAL A 86 -7.26 -0.98 15.37
N LYS A 87 -6.22 -0.44 14.72
CA LYS A 87 -6.29 0.86 14.07
C LYS A 87 -6.56 0.67 12.58
N VAL A 88 -7.56 1.37 12.08
CA VAL A 88 -7.91 1.44 10.66
C VAL A 88 -7.46 2.79 10.13
N TYR A 89 -6.70 2.76 9.04
CA TYR A 89 -6.28 3.94 8.32
C TYR A 89 -7.04 4.05 7.01
N THR A 90 -7.69 5.20 6.80
CA THR A 90 -8.45 5.52 5.60
C THR A 90 -7.84 6.74 4.90
N MET A 91 -7.59 6.62 3.59
CA MET A 91 -7.17 7.73 2.73
C MET A 91 -8.22 7.92 1.63
N GLY A 92 -9.27 8.69 1.97
CA GLY A 92 -10.43 8.87 1.11
C GLY A 92 -11.06 7.54 0.68
N THR A 93 -11.52 7.46 -0.57
CA THR A 93 -12.02 6.20 -1.16
C THR A 93 -10.92 5.30 -1.71
N PHE A 94 -9.66 5.76 -1.69
CA PHE A 94 -8.57 5.10 -2.39
C PHE A 94 -7.96 3.95 -1.59
N SER A 95 -7.86 4.08 -0.27
CA SER A 95 -7.25 3.06 0.60
C SER A 95 -7.95 3.01 1.94
N LYS A 96 -8.21 1.80 2.42
CA LYS A 96 -8.65 1.51 3.79
C LYS A 96 -7.99 0.21 4.26
N GLU A 97 -7.19 0.28 5.31
CA GLU A 97 -6.32 -0.84 5.72
C GLU A 97 -6.08 -0.84 7.24
N LEU A 98 -5.97 -2.03 7.83
CA LEU A 98 -5.53 -2.20 9.21
C LEU A 98 -4.01 -2.02 9.29
N CYS A 99 -3.53 -1.12 10.15
CA CYS A 99 -2.10 -0.93 10.34
C CYS A 99 -1.79 -0.40 11.75
N GLY A 100 -0.69 -0.85 12.34
CA GLY A 100 -0.25 -0.40 13.67
C GLY A 100 0.87 0.64 13.66
N GLY A 101 1.41 0.96 12.49
CA GLY A 101 2.54 1.88 12.33
C GLY A 101 2.15 3.36 12.41
N PRO A 102 3.14 4.27 12.48
CA PRO A 102 2.91 5.69 12.31
C PRO A 102 2.62 6.06 10.85
N HIS A 103 1.84 7.11 10.65
CA HIS A 103 1.47 7.64 9.32
C HIS A 103 1.57 9.16 9.29
N VAL A 104 1.74 9.69 8.07
CA VAL A 104 1.53 11.11 7.78
C VAL A 104 0.08 11.51 8.02
N SER A 105 -0.20 12.79 8.22
CA SER A 105 -1.57 13.29 8.39
C SER A 105 -2.28 13.45 7.04
N HIS A 106 -1.51 13.69 5.98
CA HIS A 106 -1.98 13.97 4.63
C HIS A 106 -1.09 13.27 3.59
N THR A 107 -1.68 12.70 2.53
CA THR A 107 -0.90 11.98 1.51
C THR A 107 0.10 12.87 0.77
N LYS A 108 -0.13 14.18 0.71
CA LYS A 108 0.78 15.13 0.07
C LYS A 108 2.14 15.25 0.77
N GLU A 109 2.19 14.96 2.07
CA GLU A 109 3.43 14.96 2.86
C GLU A 109 4.43 13.89 2.37
N ILE A 110 3.96 12.88 1.63
CA ILE A 110 4.79 11.79 1.11
C ILE A 110 5.78 12.29 0.04
N GLY A 111 5.46 13.36 -0.70
CA GLY A 111 6.28 13.80 -1.84
C GLY A 111 6.03 12.96 -3.10
N LYS A 112 7.00 12.89 -4.02
CA LYS A 112 6.81 12.20 -5.30
C LYS A 112 7.31 10.76 -5.24
N PHE A 113 6.43 9.82 -5.54
CA PHE A 113 6.73 8.39 -5.52
C PHE A 113 7.26 7.89 -6.87
N LYS A 114 8.23 6.99 -6.82
CA LYS A 114 8.75 6.28 -8.00
C LYS A 114 9.15 4.85 -7.67
N ILE A 115 8.87 3.93 -8.58
CA ILE A 115 9.34 2.54 -8.54
C ILE A 115 10.76 2.50 -9.11
N ALA A 116 11.73 2.28 -8.24
CA ALA A 116 13.14 2.20 -8.61
C ALA A 116 13.53 0.82 -9.14
N LYS A 117 12.89 -0.25 -8.64
CA LYS A 117 13.24 -1.62 -9.00
C LYS A 117 12.07 -2.57 -8.83
N GLN A 118 11.99 -3.59 -9.68
CA GLN A 118 11.20 -4.79 -9.44
C GLN A 118 12.05 -6.06 -9.52
N GLU A 119 11.72 -7.07 -8.71
CA GLU A 119 12.43 -8.35 -8.65
C GLU A 119 11.48 -9.51 -8.31
N SER A 120 11.89 -10.75 -8.63
CA SER A 120 11.20 -11.97 -8.19
C SER A 120 11.76 -12.37 -6.83
N VAL A 121 10.89 -12.67 -5.87
CA VAL A 121 11.32 -13.12 -4.53
C VAL A 121 11.21 -14.64 -4.41
N ALA A 122 10.08 -15.18 -4.85
CA ALA A 122 9.77 -16.60 -4.87
C ALA A 122 8.73 -16.88 -5.98
N ALA A 123 8.35 -18.14 -6.18
CA ALA A 123 7.20 -18.47 -7.03
C ALA A 123 5.94 -17.74 -6.53
N GLY A 124 5.25 -17.04 -7.43
CA GLY A 124 4.04 -16.28 -7.13
C GLY A 124 4.22 -15.04 -6.26
N VAL A 125 5.47 -14.60 -6.00
CA VAL A 125 5.74 -13.38 -5.21
C VAL A 125 6.69 -12.44 -5.94
N ARG A 126 6.22 -11.21 -6.14
CA ARG A 126 6.98 -10.10 -6.70
C ARG A 126 7.32 -9.07 -5.64
N ARG A 127 8.42 -8.37 -5.84
CA ARG A 127 8.84 -7.24 -5.03
C ARG A 127 9.02 -6.01 -5.88
N ILE A 128 8.57 -4.89 -5.34
CA ILE A 128 8.87 -3.54 -5.82
C ILE A 128 9.64 -2.79 -4.74
N ARG A 129 10.62 -2.01 -5.16
CA ARG A 129 11.26 -1.00 -4.32
C ARG A 129 10.87 0.36 -4.84
N GLY A 130 10.19 1.12 -3.98
CA GLY A 130 9.83 2.50 -4.24
C GLY A 130 10.80 3.46 -3.54
N ILE A 131 10.96 4.64 -4.09
CA ILE A 131 11.66 5.77 -3.50
C ILE A 131 10.74 6.98 -3.49
N ILE A 132 11.00 7.88 -2.56
CA ILE A 132 10.44 9.23 -2.59
C ILE A 132 11.50 10.13 -3.19
N GLU A 133 11.20 10.75 -4.32
CA GLU A 133 12.06 11.79 -4.89
C GLU A 133 11.93 13.04 -4.02
N SER A 134 13.04 13.46 -3.42
CA SER A 134 13.16 14.77 -2.78
C SER A 134 12.88 15.84 -3.84
N ALA A 135 12.02 16.81 -3.51
CA ALA A 135 11.83 18.01 -4.32
C ALA A 135 13.10 18.88 -4.34
#